data_AF-A0A538K546-F1
#
_entry.id   AF-A0A538K546-F1
#
_cell.length_a   1.000
_cell.length_b   1.000
_cell.length_c   1.000
_cell.angle_alpha   90.00
_cell.angle_beta   90.00
_cell.angle_gamma   90.00
#
_symmetry.space_group_name_H-M   'P 1'
#
loop_
_entity.id
_entity.type
_entity.pdbx_description
1 polymer ?
#
loop_
_entity_poly.entity_id
_entity_poly.type
_entity_poly.pdbx_seq_one_letter_code
_entity_poly.pdbx_strand_id
1 'polypeptide(L)'
;MGELDGVWAVERVSGALPPLHGCVKRIHGHRGTTEFPNFPGMPFDVRGLELHYRGPFALLVDKLERRDGGYRGRATLLGREFGQFELRRLEPMGQLKEQLIKNIDEAHAMEQNVLRMLDGMISTTDDPELLDALEHHKVQTQGHADRMAERLEAHGTSPSAVKQLGGVLGALAKVPLDLVRGERAGRNARDGYATEHTEIASYELLRRIAQKAGDEETAIAAQEIIVEEKAMARLIEQNWDKFAELSLKEEGVTV
;
A
#
# COMPACT_ATOMS: atom_id res chain seq x y z
N MET A 1 -17.47 3.99 -21.92
CA MET A 1 -16.63 2.80 -21.72
C MET A 1 -16.86 1.88 -22.89
N GLY A 2 -15.78 1.43 -23.53
CA GLY A 2 -15.83 0.37 -24.53
C GLY A 2 -16.26 -0.94 -23.88
N GLU A 3 -16.88 -1.83 -24.66
CA GLU A 3 -17.39 -3.12 -24.19
C GLU A 3 -16.33 -4.01 -23.52
N LEU A 4 -15.07 -3.87 -23.96
CA LEU A 4 -13.92 -4.59 -23.43
C LEU A 4 -13.23 -3.87 -22.27
N ASP A 5 -13.62 -2.63 -21.93
CA ASP A 5 -12.96 -1.87 -20.86
C ASP A 5 -13.02 -2.66 -19.55
N GLY A 6 -11.91 -2.66 -18.81
CA GLY A 6 -11.80 -3.32 -17.52
C GLY A 6 -10.60 -4.26 -17.44
N VAL A 7 -10.63 -5.12 -16.43
CA VAL A 7 -9.57 -6.10 -16.16
C VAL A 7 -10.18 -7.48 -16.31
N TRP A 8 -9.50 -8.34 -17.05
CA TRP A 8 -9.97 -9.66 -17.41
C TRP A 8 -8.94 -10.71 -16.98
N ALA A 9 -9.33 -11.66 -16.15
CA ALA A 9 -8.53 -12.85 -15.89
C ALA A 9 -8.52 -13.71 -17.16
N VAL A 10 -7.33 -14.21 -17.54
CA VAL A 10 -7.15 -15.05 -18.72
C VAL A 10 -6.95 -16.50 -18.30
N GLU A 11 -7.91 -17.36 -18.62
CA GLU A 11 -7.86 -18.79 -18.33
C GLU A 11 -7.56 -19.58 -19.61
N ARG A 12 -6.52 -20.41 -19.59
CA ARG A 12 -6.19 -21.27 -20.74
C ARG A 12 -7.24 -22.37 -20.89
N VAL A 13 -7.79 -22.53 -22.10
CA VAL A 13 -8.72 -23.61 -22.43
C VAL A 13 -7.99 -24.74 -23.16
N SER A 14 -7.28 -24.45 -24.25
CA SER A 14 -6.66 -25.48 -25.10
C SER A 14 -5.55 -24.95 -26.01
N GLY A 15 -4.88 -25.86 -26.73
CA GLY A 15 -3.85 -25.54 -27.73
C GLY A 15 -2.44 -25.34 -27.16
N ALA A 16 -1.56 -24.74 -27.95
CA ALA A 16 -0.15 -24.52 -27.63
C ALA A 16 0.12 -23.25 -26.81
N LEU A 17 -0.89 -22.74 -26.08
CA LEU A 17 -0.70 -21.63 -25.15
C LEU A 17 0.17 -22.06 -23.96
N PRO A 18 1.10 -21.20 -23.49
CA PRO A 18 1.85 -21.45 -22.27
C PRO A 18 0.92 -21.45 -21.05
N PRO A 19 1.41 -21.86 -19.87
CA PRO A 19 0.67 -21.68 -18.62
C PRO A 19 0.30 -20.19 -18.41
N LEU A 20 -0.98 -19.90 -18.16
CA LEU A 20 -1.50 -18.54 -18.01
C LEU A 20 -1.80 -18.16 -16.54
N HIS A 21 -1.10 -18.76 -15.58
CA HIS A 21 -1.31 -18.49 -14.16
C HIS A 21 -1.10 -17.01 -13.83
N GLY A 22 -2.12 -16.38 -13.26
CA GLY A 22 -2.09 -14.94 -12.91
C GLY A 22 -2.07 -14.00 -14.12
N CYS A 23 -2.32 -14.50 -15.33
CA CYS A 23 -2.39 -13.67 -16.54
C CYS A 23 -3.66 -12.82 -16.53
N VAL A 24 -3.52 -11.51 -16.70
CA VAL A 24 -4.64 -10.57 -16.81
C VAL A 24 -4.51 -9.70 -18.05
N LYS A 25 -5.64 -9.32 -18.64
CA LYS A 25 -5.72 -8.27 -19.66
C LYS A 25 -6.34 -7.02 -19.07
N ARG A 26 -5.61 -5.90 -19.07
CA ARG A 26 -6.15 -4.57 -18.76
C ARG A 26 -6.47 -3.84 -20.04
N ILE A 27 -7.71 -3.38 -20.18
CA ILE A 27 -8.19 -2.72 -21.40
C ILE A 27 -8.82 -1.37 -21.04
N HIS A 28 -8.42 -0.34 -21.77
CA HIS A 28 -8.98 1.00 -21.66
C HIS A 28 -9.07 1.65 -23.05
N GLY A 29 -10.31 1.86 -23.51
CA GLY A 29 -10.62 2.40 -24.82
C GLY A 29 -10.06 1.51 -25.93
N HIS A 30 -9.13 2.05 -26.71
CA HIS A 30 -8.53 1.37 -27.86
C HIS A 30 -7.19 0.69 -27.56
N ARG A 31 -6.80 0.56 -26.29
CA ARG A 31 -5.50 0.02 -25.88
C ARG A 31 -5.63 -0.94 -24.71
N GLY A 32 -4.68 -1.85 -24.59
CA GLY A 32 -4.56 -2.70 -23.42
C GLY A 32 -3.19 -3.36 -23.27
N THR A 33 -3.03 -4.09 -22.17
CA THR A 33 -1.83 -4.84 -21.81
C THR A 33 -2.22 -6.23 -21.34
N THR A 34 -1.49 -7.25 -21.79
CA THR A 34 -1.52 -8.60 -21.20
C THR A 34 -0.38 -8.68 -20.18
N GLU A 35 -0.70 -8.81 -18.90
CA GLU A 35 0.22 -8.76 -17.76
C GLU A 35 0.34 -10.14 -17.12
N PHE A 36 1.57 -10.51 -16.73
CA PHE A 36 1.86 -11.68 -15.90
C PHE A 36 2.62 -11.23 -14.65
N PRO A 37 2.54 -11.95 -13.51
CA PRO A 37 3.17 -11.53 -12.25
C PRO A 37 4.67 -11.20 -12.33
N ASN A 38 5.41 -11.86 -13.24
CA ASN A 38 6.87 -11.74 -13.35
C ASN A 38 7.35 -11.41 -14.79
N PHE A 39 6.46 -10.92 -15.66
CA PHE A 39 6.82 -10.62 -17.05
C PHE A 39 6.35 -9.22 -17.43
N PRO A 40 7.19 -8.41 -18.12
CA PRO A 40 6.77 -7.10 -18.62
C PRO A 40 5.53 -7.24 -19.50
N GLY A 41 4.51 -6.42 -19.23
CA GLY A 41 3.22 -6.51 -19.91
C GLY A 41 3.37 -6.39 -21.42
N MET A 42 2.60 -7.19 -22.16
CA MET A 42 2.59 -7.19 -23.63
C MET A 42 1.49 -6.23 -24.12
N PRO A 43 1.84 -5.06 -24.67
CA PRO A 43 0.84 -4.08 -25.10
C PRO A 43 0.15 -4.51 -26.40
N PHE A 44 -1.13 -4.16 -26.53
CA PHE A 44 -1.94 -4.39 -27.72
C PHE A 44 -2.89 -3.22 -27.99
N ASP A 45 -3.33 -3.11 -29.25
CA ASP A 45 -4.41 -2.23 -29.70
C ASP A 45 -5.72 -3.01 -29.81
N VAL A 46 -6.82 -2.39 -29.41
CA VAL A 46 -8.16 -2.98 -29.46
C VAL A 46 -8.87 -2.52 -30.73
N ARG A 47 -9.24 -3.47 -31.59
CA ARG A 47 -9.97 -3.23 -32.84
C ARG A 47 -11.25 -4.08 -32.84
N GLY A 48 -12.35 -3.50 -32.38
CA GLY A 48 -13.59 -4.26 -32.14
C GLY A 48 -13.36 -5.33 -31.08
N LEU A 49 -13.50 -6.60 -31.46
CA LEU A 49 -13.24 -7.76 -30.60
C LEU A 49 -11.88 -8.43 -30.87
N GLU A 50 -10.97 -7.74 -31.55
CA GLU A 50 -9.61 -8.22 -31.80
C GLU A 50 -8.57 -7.43 -30.99
N LEU A 51 -7.61 -8.14 -30.40
CA LEU A 51 -6.48 -7.57 -29.67
C LEU A 51 -5.22 -7.77 -30.51
N HIS A 52 -4.70 -6.68 -31.06
CA HIS A 52 -3.56 -6.65 -31.97
C HIS A 52 -2.31 -6.29 -31.18
N TYR A 53 -1.45 -7.26 -30.89
CA TYR A 53 -0.27 -7.02 -30.07
C TYR A 53 0.73 -6.12 -30.78
N ARG A 54 1.54 -5.41 -30.00
CA ARG A 54 2.62 -4.54 -30.50
C ARG A 54 3.98 -5.25 -30.39
N GLY A 55 4.98 -4.68 -31.04
CA GLY A 55 6.35 -5.21 -31.03
C GLY A 55 6.86 -5.48 -29.62
N PRO A 56 7.55 -6.63 -29.38
CA PRO A 56 8.01 -7.62 -30.36
C PRO A 56 6.94 -8.66 -30.79
N PHE A 57 5.71 -8.59 -30.27
CA PHE A 57 4.66 -9.60 -30.47
C PHE A 57 3.66 -9.25 -31.59
N ALA A 58 4.03 -8.40 -32.54
CA ALA A 58 3.11 -7.84 -33.54
C ALA A 58 2.43 -8.85 -34.48
N LEU A 59 2.92 -10.10 -34.51
CA LEU A 59 2.32 -11.19 -35.28
C LEU A 59 1.17 -11.90 -34.55
N LEU A 60 1.02 -11.63 -33.25
CA LEU A 60 -0.01 -12.19 -32.39
C LEU A 60 -1.28 -11.34 -32.47
N VAL A 61 -2.40 -12.00 -32.74
CA VAL A 61 -3.74 -11.40 -32.66
C VAL A 61 -4.64 -12.33 -31.88
N ASP A 62 -5.25 -11.82 -30.82
CA ASP A 62 -6.30 -12.53 -30.11
C ASP A 62 -7.67 -12.10 -30.65
N LYS A 63 -8.50 -13.06 -31.05
CA LYS A 63 -9.88 -12.81 -31.52
C LYS A 63 -10.87 -13.23 -30.45
N LEU A 64 -11.75 -12.34 -30.04
CA LEU A 64 -12.71 -12.56 -28.97
C LEU A 64 -14.11 -12.82 -29.52
N GLU A 65 -14.82 -13.75 -28.88
CA GLU A 65 -16.22 -14.04 -29.09
C GLU A 65 -16.97 -13.90 -27.78
N ARG A 66 -18.12 -13.23 -27.79
CA ARG A 66 -18.95 -13.02 -26.59
C ARG A 66 -19.43 -14.36 -26.02
N ARG A 67 -19.42 -14.48 -24.68
CA ARG A 67 -20.02 -15.56 -23.90
C ARG A 67 -20.75 -14.94 -22.71
N ASP A 68 -21.63 -15.71 -22.07
CA ASP A 68 -22.31 -15.24 -20.85
C ASP A 68 -21.27 -14.90 -19.77
N GLY A 69 -21.24 -13.63 -19.34
CA GLY A 69 -20.32 -13.15 -18.31
C GLY A 69 -18.87 -12.94 -18.75
N GLY A 70 -18.53 -13.03 -20.05
CA GLY A 70 -17.15 -12.84 -20.51
C GLY A 70 -16.92 -13.03 -22.00
N TYR A 71 -15.71 -13.46 -22.37
CA TYR A 71 -15.35 -13.75 -23.76
C TYR A 71 -14.57 -15.04 -23.89
N ARG A 72 -14.77 -15.74 -25.00
CA ARG A 72 -13.88 -16.81 -25.46
C ARG A 72 -12.88 -16.22 -26.45
N GLY A 73 -11.60 -16.35 -26.18
CA GLY A 73 -10.51 -15.89 -27.02
C GLY A 73 -9.88 -17.01 -27.84
N ARG A 74 -9.50 -16.67 -29.07
CA ARG A 74 -8.67 -17.50 -29.96
C ARG A 74 -7.37 -16.76 -30.23
N ALA A 75 -6.26 -17.32 -29.77
CA ALA A 75 -4.94 -16.77 -30.02
C ALA A 75 -4.45 -17.21 -31.40
N THR A 76 -4.11 -16.24 -32.25
CA THR A 76 -3.65 -16.48 -33.63
C THR A 76 -2.27 -15.90 -33.84
N LEU A 77 -1.40 -16.66 -34.51
CA LEU A 77 -0.09 -16.21 -34.96
C LEU A 77 -0.08 -16.24 -36.49
N LEU A 78 0.18 -15.09 -37.13
CA LEU A 78 0.09 -14.97 -38.59
C LEU A 78 -1.27 -15.46 -39.15
N GLY A 79 -2.35 -15.20 -38.41
CA GLY A 79 -3.71 -15.61 -38.77
C GLY A 79 -4.05 -17.08 -38.56
N ARG A 80 -3.10 -17.92 -38.12
CA ARG A 80 -3.34 -19.33 -37.76
C ARG A 80 -3.61 -19.44 -36.26
N GLU A 81 -4.72 -20.06 -35.90
CA GLU A 81 -5.05 -20.35 -34.50
C GLU A 81 -4.06 -21.35 -33.91
N PHE A 82 -3.51 -21.04 -32.73
CA PHE A 82 -2.62 -21.95 -32.01
C PHE A 82 -3.12 -22.24 -30.58
N GLY A 83 -4.13 -21.53 -30.08
CA GLY A 83 -4.79 -21.92 -28.83
C GLY A 83 -5.99 -21.06 -28.46
N GLN A 84 -6.67 -21.49 -27.39
CA GLN A 84 -7.92 -20.90 -26.92
C GLN A 84 -7.86 -20.58 -25.44
N PHE A 85 -8.52 -19.49 -25.05
CA PHE A 85 -8.61 -19.02 -23.67
C PHE A 85 -9.98 -18.44 -23.37
N GLU A 86 -10.26 -18.21 -22.09
CA GLU A 86 -11.43 -17.48 -21.61
C GLU A 86 -10.99 -16.17 -20.94
N LEU A 87 -11.80 -15.14 -21.12
CA LEU A 87 -11.72 -13.89 -20.39
C LEU A 87 -12.88 -13.82 -19.42
N ARG A 88 -12.57 -13.83 -18.13
CA ARG A 88 -13.53 -13.58 -17.06
C ARG A 88 -13.29 -12.20 -16.49
N ARG A 89 -14.37 -11.44 -16.33
CA ARG A 89 -14.26 -10.10 -15.78
C ARG A 89 -13.78 -10.20 -14.33
N LEU A 90 -12.68 -9.52 -14.03
CA LEU A 90 -12.32 -9.27 -12.65
C LEU A 90 -13.14 -8.07 -12.20
N GLU A 91 -14.09 -8.34 -11.30
CA GLU A 91 -14.97 -7.31 -10.79
C GLU A 91 -14.14 -6.19 -10.11
N PRO A 92 -14.36 -4.91 -10.47
CA PRO A 92 -13.66 -3.79 -9.86
C PRO A 92 -13.75 -3.78 -8.33
N MET A 93 -14.85 -4.30 -7.77
CA MET A 93 -15.05 -4.45 -6.33
C MET A 93 -14.07 -5.45 -5.70
N GLY A 94 -13.68 -6.52 -6.40
CA GLY A 94 -12.67 -7.47 -5.92
C GLY A 94 -11.30 -6.82 -5.82
N GLN A 95 -10.88 -6.09 -6.87
CA GLN A 95 -9.62 -5.33 -6.85
C GLN A 95 -9.63 -4.22 -5.79
N LEU A 96 -10.75 -3.54 -5.60
CA LEU A 96 -10.88 -2.50 -4.59
C LEU A 96 -10.81 -3.08 -3.17
N LYS A 97 -11.42 -4.24 -2.94
CA LYS A 97 -11.29 -4.97 -1.67
C LYS A 97 -9.85 -5.42 -1.42
N GLU A 98 -9.16 -5.94 -2.44
CA GLU A 98 -7.73 -6.29 -2.33
C GLU A 98 -6.86 -5.07 -1.99
N GLN A 99 -7.11 -3.92 -2.64
CA GLN A 99 -6.41 -2.68 -2.32
C GLN A 99 -6.72 -2.20 -0.90
N LEU A 100 -7.97 -2.30 -0.45
CA LEU A 100 -8.35 -1.97 0.92
C LEU A 100 -7.57 -2.82 1.92
N ILE A 101 -7.63 -4.15 1.80
CA ILE A 101 -6.92 -5.08 2.69
C ILE A 101 -5.42 -4.76 2.72
N LYS A 102 -4.83 -4.51 1.56
CA LYS A 102 -3.42 -4.14 1.46
C LYS A 102 -3.10 -2.84 2.22
N ASN A 103 -3.95 -1.80 2.11
CA ASN A 103 -3.70 -0.53 2.81
C ASN A 103 -3.91 -0.68 4.33
N ILE A 104 -4.83 -1.53 4.79
CA ILE A 104 -4.98 -1.85 6.22
C ILE A 104 -3.73 -2.56 6.74
N ASP A 105 -3.19 -3.53 6.00
CA ASP A 105 -1.95 -4.24 6.38
C ASP A 105 -0.72 -3.32 6.39
N GLU A 106 -0.62 -2.40 5.42
CA GLU A 106 0.42 -1.36 5.39
C GLU A 106 0.30 -0.40 6.58
N ALA A 107 -0.92 0.01 6.96
CA ALA A 107 -1.16 0.83 8.15
C ALA A 107 -0.77 0.07 9.43
N HIS A 108 -1.22 -1.16 9.61
CA HIS A 108 -0.81 -2.00 10.74
C HIS A 108 0.72 -2.13 10.85
N ALA A 109 1.41 -2.36 9.72
CA ALA A 109 2.87 -2.44 9.71
C ALA A 109 3.55 -1.11 10.06
N MET A 110 2.96 0.02 9.66
CA MET A 110 3.42 1.37 10.03
C MET A 110 3.34 1.56 11.55
N GLU A 111 2.21 1.27 12.17
CA GLU A 111 2.01 1.34 13.63
C GLU A 111 3.05 0.53 14.40
N GLN A 112 3.32 -0.70 13.95
CA GLN A 112 4.35 -1.57 14.56
C GLN A 112 5.78 -0.99 14.44
N ASN A 113 6.05 -0.16 13.43
CA ASN A 113 7.33 0.55 13.34
C ASN A 113 7.36 1.75 14.29
N VAL A 114 6.25 2.47 14.40
CA VAL A 114 6.10 3.64 15.27
C VAL A 114 6.21 3.24 16.73
N LEU A 115 5.58 2.15 17.15
CA LEU A 115 5.73 1.58 18.50
C LEU A 115 7.20 1.35 18.89
N ARG A 116 8.01 0.79 17.97
CA ARG A 116 9.45 0.58 18.19
C ARG A 116 10.24 1.89 18.22
N MET A 117 9.83 2.89 17.44
CA MET A 117 10.41 4.23 17.50
C MET A 117 10.11 4.88 18.85
N LEU A 118 8.88 4.78 19.33
CA LEU A 118 8.45 5.31 20.63
C LEU A 118 9.20 4.65 21.79
N ASP A 119 9.45 3.34 21.75
CA ASP A 119 10.33 2.66 22.71
C ASP A 119 11.74 3.29 22.78
N GLY A 120 12.30 3.63 21.62
CA GLY A 120 13.59 4.32 21.53
C GLY A 120 13.54 5.74 22.11
N MET A 121 12.48 6.50 21.84
CA MET A 121 12.32 7.87 22.35
C MET A 121 12.09 7.88 23.87
N ILE A 122 11.22 7.01 24.37
CA ILE A 122 10.91 6.84 25.81
C ILE A 122 12.15 6.47 26.60
N SER A 123 12.98 5.55 26.09
CA SER A 123 14.20 5.10 26.78
C SER A 123 15.35 6.11 26.76
N THR A 124 15.22 7.21 26.00
CA THR A 124 16.32 8.19 25.81
C THR A 124 15.98 9.61 26.23
N THR A 125 14.72 9.89 26.60
CA THR A 125 14.30 11.19 27.14
C THR A 125 14.37 11.22 28.66
N ASP A 126 14.92 12.30 29.22
CA ASP A 126 14.93 12.56 30.67
C ASP A 126 13.89 13.63 31.07
N ASP A 127 13.15 14.19 30.10
CA ASP A 127 12.12 15.21 30.36
C ASP A 127 10.79 14.54 30.78
N PRO A 128 10.28 14.79 31.99
CA PRO A 128 9.09 14.10 32.49
C PRO A 128 7.81 14.37 31.70
N GLU A 129 7.65 15.58 31.14
CA GLU A 129 6.46 15.93 30.37
C GLU A 129 6.48 15.28 28.98
N LEU A 130 7.65 15.22 28.35
CA LEU A 130 7.82 14.50 27.09
C LEU A 130 7.67 12.99 27.28
N LEU A 131 8.16 12.46 28.39
CA LEU A 131 8.01 11.04 28.73
C LEU A 131 6.52 10.65 28.84
N ASP A 132 5.75 11.42 29.62
CA ASP A 132 4.30 11.20 29.78
C ASP A 132 3.56 11.28 28.43
N ALA A 133 3.88 12.28 27.60
CA ALA A 133 3.28 12.43 26.28
C ALA A 133 3.61 11.24 25.35
N LEU A 134 4.85 10.77 25.33
CA LEU A 134 5.28 9.64 24.51
C LEU A 134 4.68 8.31 24.99
N GLU A 135 4.61 8.09 26.31
CA GLU A 135 3.95 6.91 26.88
C GLU A 135 2.46 6.88 26.58
N HIS A 136 1.79 8.03 26.69
CA HIS A 136 0.40 8.18 26.31
C HIS A 136 0.19 7.87 24.83
N HIS A 137 0.98 8.48 23.95
CA HIS A 137 0.88 8.27 22.52
C HIS A 137 1.17 6.81 22.14
N LYS A 138 2.14 6.15 22.77
CA LYS A 138 2.40 4.72 22.57
C LYS A 138 1.18 3.84 22.86
N VAL A 139 0.38 4.17 23.89
CA VAL A 139 -0.87 3.46 24.17
C VAL A 139 -1.90 3.68 23.04
N GLN A 140 -1.98 4.90 22.50
CA GLN A 140 -2.83 5.20 21.35
C GLN A 140 -2.40 4.41 20.11
N THR A 141 -1.12 4.50 19.73
CA THR A 141 -0.52 3.76 18.60
C THR A 141 -0.73 2.25 18.73
N GLN A 142 -0.66 1.68 19.94
CA GLN A 142 -0.99 0.27 20.15
C GLN A 142 -2.46 -0.02 19.86
N GLY A 143 -3.37 0.85 20.31
CA GLY A 143 -4.79 0.76 19.98
C GLY A 143 -5.06 0.90 18.47
N HIS A 144 -4.28 1.72 17.75
CA HIS A 144 -4.37 1.85 16.30
C HIS A 144 -3.97 0.55 15.60
N ALA A 145 -2.84 -0.04 16.00
CA ALA A 145 -2.38 -1.33 15.50
C ALA A 145 -3.42 -2.42 15.73
N ASP A 146 -3.93 -2.54 16.95
CA ASP A 146 -4.94 -3.54 17.32
C ASP A 146 -6.20 -3.39 16.45
N ARG A 147 -6.65 -2.14 16.24
CA ARG A 147 -7.81 -1.85 15.40
C ARG A 147 -7.58 -2.22 13.93
N MET A 148 -6.39 -1.97 13.39
CA MET A 148 -6.06 -2.40 12.02
C MET A 148 -5.98 -3.93 11.91
N ALA A 149 -5.49 -4.62 12.95
CA ALA A 149 -5.51 -6.08 13.01
C ALA A 149 -6.95 -6.62 13.00
N GLU A 150 -7.84 -6.06 13.82
CA GLU A 150 -9.27 -6.40 13.82
C GLU A 150 -9.92 -6.16 12.45
N ARG A 151 -9.56 -5.07 11.75
CA ARG A 151 -10.04 -4.82 10.39
C ARG A 151 -9.55 -5.87 9.40
N LEU A 152 -8.31 -6.34 9.49
CA LEU A 152 -7.80 -7.43 8.65
C LEU A 152 -8.56 -8.74 8.91
N GLU A 153 -8.83 -9.06 10.18
CA GLU A 153 -9.58 -10.24 10.58
C GLU A 153 -11.01 -10.21 10.03
N ALA A 154 -11.67 -9.04 10.05
CA ALA A 154 -12.99 -8.84 9.45
C ALA A 154 -13.01 -9.12 7.93
N HIS A 155 -11.87 -8.95 7.25
CA HIS A 155 -11.70 -9.31 5.84
C HIS A 155 -11.24 -10.75 5.60
N GLY A 156 -11.13 -11.57 6.66
CA GLY A 156 -10.68 -12.97 6.58
C GLY A 156 -9.18 -13.11 6.38
N THR A 157 -8.41 -12.10 6.76
CA THR A 157 -6.95 -12.06 6.67
C THR A 157 -6.34 -11.81 8.03
N SER A 158 -5.08 -12.16 8.24
CA SER A 158 -4.33 -11.75 9.43
C SER A 158 -3.25 -10.77 9.01
N PRO A 159 -2.74 -9.92 9.93
CA PRO A 159 -1.53 -9.14 9.68
C PRO A 159 -0.46 -10.00 9.03
N SER A 160 0.11 -9.52 7.93
CA SER A 160 1.11 -10.29 7.22
C SER A 160 2.36 -10.42 8.10
N ALA A 161 2.58 -11.61 8.67
CA ALA A 161 3.80 -11.94 9.43
C ALA A 161 5.06 -11.84 8.55
N VAL A 162 4.92 -11.68 7.23
CA VAL A 162 5.99 -11.80 6.24
C VAL A 162 5.95 -10.63 5.24
N LYS A 163 6.36 -9.45 5.71
CA LYS A 163 7.23 -8.54 4.94
C LYS A 163 7.93 -7.46 5.77
N GLN A 164 8.01 -7.62 7.10
CA GLN A 164 8.76 -6.71 7.97
C GLN A 164 10.29 -6.68 7.72
N LEU A 165 10.82 -7.46 6.77
CA LEU A 165 12.26 -7.56 6.48
C LEU A 165 12.68 -7.14 5.04
N GLY A 166 11.74 -6.86 4.12
CA GLY A 166 12.09 -6.77 2.68
C GLY A 166 12.23 -5.37 2.07
N GLY A 167 11.54 -4.36 2.60
CA GLY A 167 11.49 -3.01 2.00
C GLY A 167 11.83 -1.88 2.97
N VAL A 168 11.50 -2.05 4.25
CA VAL A 168 11.79 -1.07 5.29
C VAL A 168 13.27 -1.06 5.68
N LEU A 169 14.01 -2.16 5.47
CA LEU A 169 15.47 -2.16 5.69
C LEU A 169 16.23 -1.29 4.67
N GLY A 170 15.70 -0.95 3.50
CA GLY A 170 16.43 -0.05 2.58
C GLY A 170 16.46 1.41 3.05
N ALA A 171 15.36 1.87 3.63
CA ALA A 171 15.21 3.24 4.13
C ALA A 171 15.63 3.36 5.61
N LEU A 172 15.44 2.31 6.42
CA LEU A 172 15.85 2.25 7.83
C LEU A 172 17.20 1.54 8.08
N ALA A 173 17.91 0.96 7.09
CA ALA A 173 19.31 0.50 7.31
C ALA A 173 20.32 1.65 7.42
N LYS A 174 19.85 2.90 7.47
CA LYS A 174 20.50 3.92 8.28
C LYS A 174 19.96 3.86 9.72
N VAL A 175 19.94 2.69 10.35
CA VAL A 175 20.14 2.62 11.81
C VAL A 175 21.58 3.04 11.94
N PRO A 176 21.85 4.29 12.28
CA PRO A 176 23.21 4.73 12.27
C PRO A 176 23.85 4.12 13.51
N LEU A 177 25.16 4.00 13.41
CA LEU A 177 26.11 3.84 14.51
C LEU A 177 26.01 5.04 15.48
N ASP A 178 24.81 5.38 15.97
CA ASP A 178 24.42 6.70 16.49
C ASP A 178 24.22 6.76 18.00
N LEU A 179 24.65 5.71 18.73
CA LEU A 179 24.79 5.76 20.19
C LEU A 179 25.85 6.79 20.69
N VAL A 180 26.39 7.63 19.79
CA VAL A 180 27.54 8.52 20.03
C VAL A 180 27.26 9.99 19.65
N ARG A 181 26.05 10.38 19.24
CA ARG A 181 25.72 11.81 18.97
C ARG A 181 24.90 12.44 20.10
N GLY A 182 25.25 13.67 20.48
CA GLY A 182 24.75 14.40 21.66
C GLY A 182 23.28 14.80 21.55
N GLU A 183 22.84 15.34 20.41
CA GLU A 183 21.44 15.74 20.20
C GLU A 183 20.47 14.56 20.04
N ARG A 184 19.65 14.33 21.07
CA ARG A 184 18.56 13.36 21.13
C ARG A 184 17.20 14.06 21.06
N ALA A 185 17.00 15.15 21.80
CA ALA A 185 15.70 15.81 21.91
C ALA A 185 15.20 16.41 20.57
N GLY A 186 15.99 17.28 19.92
CA GLY A 186 15.58 17.95 18.68
C GLY A 186 15.44 16.99 17.49
N ARG A 187 16.27 15.95 17.46
CA ARG A 187 16.15 14.87 16.47
C ARG A 187 14.86 14.08 16.67
N ASN A 188 14.58 13.66 17.90
CA ASN A 188 13.36 12.92 18.22
C ASN A 188 12.11 13.74 17.88
N ALA A 189 12.10 15.04 18.19
CA ALA A 189 11.00 15.94 17.83
C ALA A 189 10.82 16.05 16.31
N ARG A 190 11.90 16.24 15.54
CA ARG A 190 11.85 16.31 14.08
C ARG A 190 11.34 15.02 13.46
N ASP A 191 11.92 13.89 13.86
CA ASP A 191 11.63 12.59 13.29
C ASP A 191 10.21 12.13 13.71
N GLY A 192 9.81 12.43 14.95
CA GLY A 192 8.43 12.28 15.44
C GLY A 192 7.46 13.09 14.59
N TYR A 193 7.64 14.41 14.47
CA TYR A 193 6.74 15.27 13.69
C TYR A 193 6.58 14.82 12.23
N ALA A 194 7.68 14.41 11.58
CA ALA A 194 7.62 13.87 10.22
C ALA A 194 6.84 12.54 10.14
N THR A 195 6.96 11.71 11.18
CA THR A 195 6.24 10.44 11.30
C THR A 195 4.74 10.71 11.45
N GLU A 196 4.30 11.55 12.38
CA GLU A 196 2.88 11.91 12.57
C GLU A 196 2.20 12.33 11.26
N HIS A 197 2.85 13.19 10.45
CA HIS A 197 2.30 13.63 9.17
C HIS A 197 2.27 12.53 8.11
N THR A 198 3.20 11.57 8.19
CA THR A 198 3.17 10.36 7.35
C THR A 198 1.98 9.48 7.74
N GLU A 199 1.68 9.34 9.03
CA GLU A 199 0.54 8.58 9.53
C GLU A 199 -0.78 9.24 9.12
N ILE A 200 -0.92 10.55 9.34
CA ILE A 200 -2.08 11.33 8.90
C ILE A 200 -2.33 11.15 7.40
N ALA A 201 -1.29 11.24 6.57
CA ALA A 201 -1.43 11.08 5.12
C ALA A 201 -1.87 9.66 4.75
N SER A 202 -1.30 8.65 5.40
CA SER A 202 -1.59 7.24 5.17
C SER A 202 -3.04 6.90 5.56
N TYR A 203 -3.49 7.36 6.73
CA TYR A 203 -4.87 7.16 7.17
C TYR A 203 -5.89 7.96 6.36
N GLU A 204 -5.55 9.16 5.88
CA GLU A 204 -6.42 9.91 4.96
C GLU A 204 -6.62 9.14 3.63
N LEU A 205 -5.57 8.48 3.12
CA LEU A 205 -5.67 7.61 1.96
C LEU A 205 -6.53 6.37 2.28
N LEU A 206 -6.23 5.65 3.36
CA LEU A 206 -6.97 4.47 3.79
C LEU A 206 -8.46 4.77 3.97
N ARG A 207 -8.81 5.86 4.65
CA ARG A 207 -10.19 6.30 4.86
C ARG A 207 -10.94 6.46 3.53
N ARG A 208 -10.32 7.07 2.52
CA ARG A 208 -10.95 7.26 1.20
C ARG A 208 -11.09 5.96 0.42
N ILE A 209 -10.11 5.05 0.55
CA ILE A 209 -10.19 3.72 -0.07
C ILE A 209 -11.32 2.91 0.58
N ALA A 210 -11.39 2.90 1.91
CA ALA A 210 -12.45 2.24 2.68
C ALA A 210 -13.84 2.76 2.30
N GLN A 211 -14.02 4.08 2.20
CA GLN A 211 -15.27 4.68 1.74
C GLN A 211 -15.67 4.23 0.32
N LYS A 212 -14.70 4.16 -0.61
CA LYS A 212 -14.97 3.66 -1.97
C LYS A 212 -15.31 2.17 -1.99
N ALA A 213 -14.73 1.41 -1.07
CA ALA A 213 -14.97 -0.03 -0.92
C ALA A 213 -16.27 -0.35 -0.17
N GLY A 214 -16.93 0.65 0.42
CA GLY A 214 -18.12 0.47 1.25
C GLY A 214 -17.84 -0.06 2.66
N ASP A 215 -16.59 0.02 3.13
CA ASP A 215 -16.19 -0.38 4.48
C ASP A 215 -16.22 0.84 5.42
N GLU A 216 -17.40 1.12 5.96
CA GLU A 216 -17.63 2.27 6.84
C GLU A 216 -16.88 2.15 8.17
N GLU A 217 -16.76 0.93 8.72
CA GLU A 217 -16.06 0.67 9.98
C GLU A 217 -14.56 1.01 9.86
N THR A 218 -13.90 0.59 8.78
CA THR A 218 -12.50 0.97 8.52
C THR A 218 -12.35 2.48 8.30
N ALA A 219 -13.31 3.11 7.62
CA ALA A 219 -13.29 4.56 7.40
C ALA A 219 -13.42 5.35 8.70
N ILE A 220 -14.27 4.91 9.63
CA ILE A 220 -14.43 5.51 10.96
C ILE A 220 -13.16 5.31 11.77
N ALA A 221 -12.61 4.09 11.82
CA ALA A 221 -11.36 3.81 12.52
C ALA A 221 -10.22 4.73 12.05
N ALA A 222 -10.01 4.84 10.73
CA ALA A 222 -9.01 5.73 10.17
C ALA A 222 -9.25 7.20 10.54
N GLN A 223 -10.51 7.64 10.61
CA GLN A 223 -10.85 9.02 10.99
C GLN A 223 -10.54 9.32 12.46
N GLU A 224 -10.81 8.38 13.36
CA GLU A 224 -10.47 8.50 14.79
C GLU A 224 -8.96 8.59 14.97
N ILE A 225 -8.20 7.70 14.31
CA ILE A 225 -6.73 7.71 14.35
C ILE A 225 -6.17 9.05 13.85
N ILE A 226 -6.65 9.58 12.71
CA ILE A 226 -6.24 10.90 12.20
C ILE A 226 -6.39 12.03 13.24
N VAL A 227 -7.41 11.96 14.11
CA VAL A 227 -7.62 12.98 15.15
C VAL A 227 -6.54 12.90 16.21
N GLU A 228 -6.15 11.69 16.59
CA GLU A 228 -5.12 11.40 17.58
C GLU A 228 -3.71 11.77 17.05
N GLU A 229 -3.37 11.37 15.83
CA GLU A 229 -2.10 11.75 15.16
C GLU A 229 -1.96 13.28 15.02
N LYS A 230 -3.06 13.97 14.68
CA LYS A 230 -3.07 15.44 14.65
C LYS A 230 -2.88 16.06 16.02
N ALA A 231 -3.32 15.41 17.10
CA ALA A 231 -3.10 15.89 18.45
C ALA A 231 -1.61 15.78 18.82
N MET A 232 -0.97 14.64 18.53
CA MET A 232 0.46 14.45 18.78
C MET A 232 1.34 15.38 17.93
N ALA A 233 1.05 15.53 16.63
CA ALA A 233 1.73 16.50 15.77
C ALA A 233 1.65 17.94 16.32
N ARG A 234 0.48 18.36 16.83
CA ARG A 234 0.30 19.68 17.44
C ARG A 234 1.03 19.83 18.76
N LEU A 235 1.12 18.75 19.56
CA LEU A 235 1.91 18.74 20.77
C LEU A 235 3.38 19.02 20.45
N ILE A 236 3.93 18.36 19.43
CA ILE A 236 5.30 18.60 18.99
C ILE A 236 5.47 20.04 18.46
N GLU A 237 4.53 20.50 17.63
CA GLU A 237 4.53 21.86 17.06
C GLU A 237 4.57 22.96 18.13
N GLN A 238 3.85 22.77 19.24
CA GLN A 238 3.78 23.74 20.33
C GLN A 238 5.03 23.74 21.23
N ASN A 239 5.92 22.74 21.10
CA ASN A 239 7.06 22.53 21.97
C ASN A 239 8.42 22.72 21.27
N TRP A 240 8.46 23.31 20.06
CA TRP A 240 9.72 23.52 19.32
C TRP A 240 10.78 24.30 20.11
N ASP A 241 10.39 25.33 20.85
CA ASP A 241 11.32 26.11 21.68
C ASP A 241 11.94 25.22 22.78
N LYS A 242 11.13 24.40 23.45
CA LYS A 242 11.58 23.42 24.45
C LYS A 242 12.54 22.39 23.85
N PHE A 243 12.23 21.85 22.67
CA PHE A 243 13.13 20.90 21.99
C PHE A 243 14.45 21.55 21.57
N ALA A 244 14.43 22.81 21.15
CA ALA A 244 15.63 23.57 20.84
C ALA A 244 16.50 23.79 22.08
N GLU A 245 15.91 24.22 23.20
CA GLU A 245 16.62 24.38 24.49
C GLU A 245 17.23 23.06 24.98
N LEU A 246 16.48 21.96 24.93
CA LEU A 246 16.98 20.64 25.31
C LEU A 246 18.15 20.21 24.42
N SER A 247 18.06 20.42 23.10
CA SER A 247 19.14 20.08 22.16
C SER A 247 20.41 20.88 22.43
N LEU A 248 20.27 22.18 22.72
CA LEU A 248 21.39 23.05 23.06
C LEU A 248 22.05 22.60 24.38
N LYS A 249 21.23 22.24 25.38
CA LYS A 249 21.71 21.72 26.67
C LYS A 249 22.44 20.38 26.51
N GLU A 250 21.95 19.48 25.66
CA GLU A 250 22.60 18.19 25.34
C GLU A 250 23.99 18.39 24.72
N GLU A 251 24.20 19.46 23.95
CA GLU A 251 25.50 19.85 23.39
C GLU A 251 26.35 20.72 24.34
N GLY A 252 25.88 20.95 25.58
CA GLY A 252 26.59 21.74 26.59
C GLY A 252 26.55 23.25 26.36
N VAL A 253 25.66 23.73 25.49
CA VAL A 253 25.43 25.16 25.23
C VAL A 253 24.41 25.69 26.24
N THR A 254 24.80 26.71 27.01
CA THR A 254 23.89 27.39 27.96
C THR A 254 23.26 28.60 27.26
N VAL A 255 21.92 28.65 27.23
CA VAL A 255 21.13 29.74 26.63
C VAL A 255 20.16 30.30 27.66
#